data_AF-A0A5C2GME7-F1
#
_entry.id   AF-A0A5C2GME7-F1
#
_cell.length_a   1.000
_cell.length_b   1.000
_cell.length_c   1.000
_cell.angle_alpha   90.00
_cell.angle_beta   90.00
_cell.angle_gamma   90.00
#
_symmetry.space_group_name_H-M   'P 1'
#
loop_
_entity.id
_entity.type
_entity.pdbx_description
1 polymer ?
#
loop_
_entity_poly.entity_id
_entity_poly.type
_entity_poly.pdbx_seq_one_letter_code
_entity_poly.pdbx_strand_id
1 'polypeptide(L)'
;QVQLQQWGAGLLKPSETLSLTCAVYGGSFTYYYWSWIRQSPGKGLEWIGEIDHSGSTKYNPSLKSRVNMSVDTSKNQFSLNLSSVTAADTAVYYCARGHYWDSSPLPNDVWGQGTMVTVSS
;
A
#
# COMPACT_ATOMS: atom_id res chain seq x y z
N GLN A 1 -7.12 18.62 7.50
CA GLN A 1 -5.83 17.97 7.21
C GLN A 1 -6.13 16.54 6.76
N VAL A 2 -5.48 16.05 5.70
CA VAL A 2 -5.72 14.69 5.19
C VAL A 2 -5.05 13.68 6.11
N GLN A 3 -5.74 12.59 6.44
CA GLN A 3 -5.22 11.51 7.27
C GLN A 3 -5.41 10.16 6.58
N LEU A 4 -4.41 9.30 6.70
CA LEU A 4 -4.45 7.91 6.25
C LEU A 4 -4.47 6.97 7.45
N GLN A 5 -5.47 6.10 7.49
CA GLN A 5 -5.58 5.07 8.52
C GLN A 5 -5.47 3.69 7.88
N GLN A 6 -4.52 2.90 8.36
CA GLN A 6 -4.20 1.58 7.83
C GLN A 6 -4.60 0.48 8.81
N TRP A 7 -5.06 -0.66 8.27
CA TRP A 7 -5.29 -1.88 9.04
C TRP A 7 -5.14 -3.12 8.14
N GLY A 8 -5.10 -4.31 8.75
CA GLY A 8 -4.99 -5.58 8.03
C GLY A 8 -4.18 -6.62 8.83
N ALA A 9 -3.77 -7.69 8.16
CA ALA A 9 -3.08 -8.80 8.82
C ALA A 9 -1.68 -8.41 9.33
N GLY A 10 -1.37 -8.74 10.59
CA GLY A 10 -0.08 -8.44 11.23
C GLY A 10 0.88 -9.63 11.35
N LEU A 11 0.35 -10.86 11.42
CA LEU A 11 1.13 -12.10 11.47
C LEU A 11 0.53 -13.10 10.48
N LEU A 12 1.37 -13.65 9.61
CA LEU A 12 0.99 -14.60 8.57
C LEU A 12 1.97 -15.76 8.52
N LYS A 13 1.50 -16.90 8.03
CA LYS A 13 2.33 -18.04 7.66
C LYS A 13 2.74 -17.95 6.18
N PRO A 14 3.85 -18.61 5.80
CA PRO A 14 4.21 -18.73 4.38
C PRO A 14 3.05 -19.28 3.54
N SER A 15 2.95 -18.80 2.30
CA SER A 15 1.90 -19.12 1.32
C SER A 15 0.51 -18.52 1.59
N GLU A 16 0.29 -17.86 2.72
CA GLU A 16 -0.95 -17.10 2.96
C GLU A 16 -1.02 -15.84 2.08
N THR A 17 -2.16 -15.15 2.13
CA THR A 17 -2.36 -13.86 1.46
C THR A 17 -2.38 -12.75 2.49
N LEU A 18 -1.49 -11.77 2.33
CA LEU A 18 -1.55 -10.53 3.06
C LEU A 18 -2.67 -9.66 2.50
N SER A 19 -3.55 -9.17 3.37
CA SER A 19 -4.57 -8.17 3.04
C SER A 19 -4.42 -6.95 3.94
N LEU A 20 -4.19 -5.80 3.30
CA LEU A 20 -4.12 -4.49 3.94
C LEU A 20 -5.14 -3.55 3.31
N THR A 21 -5.70 -2.66 4.13
CA THR A 21 -6.60 -1.60 3.69
C THR A 21 -6.15 -0.27 4.27
N CYS A 22 -6.31 0.79 3.48
CA CYS A 22 -6.05 2.17 3.88
C CYS A 22 -7.28 3.03 3.57
N ALA A 23 -7.79 3.74 4.58
CA ALA A 23 -8.85 4.74 4.43
C ALA A 23 -8.28 6.16 4.43
N VAL A 24 -8.92 7.01 3.64
CA VAL A 24 -8.59 8.43 3.51
C VAL A 24 -9.65 9.27 4.21
N TYR A 25 -9.22 10.12 5.14
CA TYR A 25 -10.07 11.04 5.87
C TYR A 25 -9.65 12.50 5.65
N GLY A 26 -10.62 13.42 5.69
CA GLY A 26 -10.35 14.86 5.69
C GLY A 26 -9.76 15.42 4.39
N GLY A 27 -9.95 14.74 3.25
CA GLY A 27 -9.46 15.14 1.93
C GLY A 27 -10.24 14.49 0.77
N SER A 28 -9.98 14.97 -0.45
CA SER A 28 -10.53 14.35 -1.66
C SER A 28 -9.83 13.02 -1.96
N PHE A 29 -10.62 11.98 -2.17
CA PHE A 29 -10.11 10.69 -2.62
C PHE A 29 -9.89 10.67 -4.14
N THR A 30 -10.79 11.33 -4.87
CA THR A 30 -10.74 11.57 -6.32
C THR A 30 -9.58 12.54 -6.62
N TYR A 31 -8.88 12.33 -7.74
CA TYR A 31 -7.71 13.12 -8.21
C TYR A 31 -6.33 12.78 -7.63
N TYR A 32 -6.17 11.66 -6.92
CA TYR A 32 -4.86 11.19 -6.47
C TYR A 32 -4.60 9.75 -6.89
N TYR A 33 -3.31 9.42 -6.99
CA TYR A 33 -2.85 8.04 -6.94
C TYR A 33 -2.60 7.66 -5.49
N TRP A 34 -2.94 6.42 -5.15
CA TRP A 34 -2.76 5.86 -3.83
C TRP A 34 -1.77 4.71 -3.92
N SER A 35 -0.63 4.88 -3.28
CA SER A 35 0.51 3.96 -3.36
C SER A 35 0.59 3.05 -2.14
N TRP A 36 1.07 1.83 -2.37
CA TRP A 36 1.59 0.95 -1.33
C TRP A 36 3.10 0.84 -1.43
N ILE A 37 3.76 0.97 -0.29
CA ILE A 37 5.22 0.99 -0.15
C ILE A 37 5.56 0.08 1.02
N ARG A 38 6.66 -0.64 0.97
CA ARG A 38 7.14 -1.42 2.11
C ARG A 38 8.59 -1.10 2.45
N GLN A 39 8.93 -1.28 3.72
CA GLN A 39 10.28 -1.18 4.23
C GLN A 39 10.65 -2.45 4.98
N SER A 40 11.47 -3.30 4.36
CA SER A 40 12.02 -4.48 5.02
C SER A 40 13.12 -4.08 6.01
N PRO A 41 13.35 -4.87 7.08
CA PRO A 41 14.44 -4.63 8.03
C PRO A 41 15.79 -4.48 7.31
N GLY A 42 16.50 -3.38 7.59
CA GLY A 42 17.81 -3.10 6.98
C GLY A 42 17.79 -2.69 5.50
N LYS A 43 16.61 -2.44 4.92
CA LYS A 43 16.46 -1.97 3.52
C LYS A 43 15.80 -0.59 3.43
N GLY A 44 15.96 0.05 2.28
CA GLY A 44 15.24 1.26 1.92
C GLY A 44 13.76 1.01 1.62
N LEU A 45 13.04 2.08 1.30
CA LEU A 45 11.65 2.01 0.85
C LEU A 45 11.57 1.34 -0.53
N GLU A 46 10.67 0.36 -0.66
CA GLU A 46 10.36 -0.34 -1.90
C GLU A 46 8.91 -0.04 -2.29
N TRP A 47 8.71 0.58 -3.45
CA TRP A 47 7.39 0.81 -4.00
C TRP A 47 6.78 -0.50 -4.54
N ILE A 48 5.52 -0.78 -4.18
CA ILE A 48 4.80 -2.00 -4.57
C ILE A 48 3.91 -1.74 -5.78
N GLY A 49 3.17 -0.64 -5.74
CA GLY A 49 2.18 -0.30 -6.75
C GLY A 49 1.37 0.93 -6.37
N GLU A 50 0.60 1.44 -7.33
CA GLU A 50 -0.32 2.56 -7.17
C GLU A 50 -1.66 2.25 -7.84
N ILE A 51 -2.73 2.84 -7.30
CA ILE A 51 -4.10 2.76 -7.83
C ILE A 51 -4.77 4.13 -7.77
N ASP A 52 -5.52 4.50 -8.80
CA ASP A 52 -6.39 5.68 -8.74
C ASP A 52 -7.86 5.34 -8.46
N HIS A 53 -8.66 6.37 -8.26
CA HIS A 53 -10.09 6.27 -8.00
C HIS A 53 -10.90 5.58 -9.12
N SER A 54 -10.36 5.46 -10.34
CA SER A 54 -10.99 4.75 -11.45
C SER A 54 -10.64 3.25 -11.46
N GLY A 55 -9.74 2.81 -10.58
CA GLY A 55 -9.23 1.45 -10.51
C GLY A 55 -8.05 1.18 -11.45
N SER A 56 -7.49 2.22 -12.08
CA SER A 56 -6.27 2.09 -12.89
C SER A 56 -5.08 1.79 -11.97
N THR A 57 -4.35 0.71 -12.27
CA THR A 57 -3.25 0.22 -11.42
C THR A 57 -1.92 0.21 -12.17
N LYS A 58 -0.84 0.51 -11.44
CA LYS A 58 0.53 0.17 -11.85
C LYS A 58 1.21 -0.59 -10.73
N TYR A 59 2.07 -1.54 -11.09
CA TYR A 59 2.77 -2.40 -10.15
C TYR A 59 4.27 -2.35 -10.39
N ASN A 60 5.04 -2.58 -9.33
CA ASN A 60 6.44 -2.93 -9.45
C ASN A 60 6.55 -4.25 -10.24
N PRO A 61 7.31 -4.29 -11.35
CA PRO A 61 7.44 -5.47 -12.19
C PRO A 61 7.84 -6.74 -11.42
N SER A 62 8.66 -6.59 -10.37
CA SER A 62 9.13 -7.72 -9.54
C SER A 62 8.04 -8.34 -8.66
N LEU A 63 6.95 -7.61 -8.38
CA LEU A 63 5.87 -8.05 -7.49
C LEU A 63 4.54 -8.27 -8.25
N LYS A 64 4.48 -7.86 -9.52
CA LYS A 64 3.25 -7.84 -10.34
C LYS A 64 2.48 -9.17 -10.40
N SER A 65 3.16 -10.31 -10.31
CA SER A 65 2.50 -11.63 -10.35
C SER A 65 1.76 -12.00 -9.06
N ARG A 66 2.08 -11.34 -7.94
CA ARG A 66 1.54 -11.65 -6.61
C ARG A 66 0.68 -10.53 -6.03
N VAL A 67 0.78 -9.33 -6.57
CA VAL A 67 0.09 -8.13 -6.08
C VAL A 67 -1.24 -7.96 -6.79
N ASN A 68 -2.28 -7.66 -6.01
CA ASN A 68 -3.57 -7.20 -6.49
C ASN A 68 -4.02 -6.00 -5.65
N MET A 69 -4.28 -4.86 -6.28
CA MET A 69 -4.78 -3.66 -5.62
C MET A 69 -6.22 -3.39 -6.03
N SER A 70 -7.02 -2.89 -5.08
CA SER A 70 -8.42 -2.55 -5.32
C SER A 70 -8.80 -1.24 -4.63
N VAL A 71 -9.89 -0.63 -5.11
CA VAL A 71 -10.41 0.64 -4.62
C VAL A 71 -11.91 0.55 -4.33
N ASP A 72 -12.34 1.11 -3.22
CA ASP A 72 -13.74 1.27 -2.82
C ASP A 72 -14.00 2.76 -2.59
N THR A 73 -14.43 3.44 -3.65
CA THR A 73 -14.69 4.89 -3.64
C THR A 73 -15.88 5.26 -2.77
N SER A 74 -16.80 4.33 -2.49
CA SER A 74 -17.93 4.57 -1.58
C SER A 74 -17.47 4.75 -0.12
N LYS A 75 -16.30 4.20 0.22
CA LYS A 75 -15.70 4.26 1.55
C LYS A 75 -14.41 5.07 1.60
N ASN A 76 -13.98 5.64 0.47
CA ASN A 76 -12.67 6.28 0.31
C ASN A 76 -11.51 5.36 0.78
N GLN A 77 -11.56 4.09 0.34
CA GLN A 77 -10.60 3.06 0.73
C GLN A 77 -9.87 2.49 -0.48
N PHE A 78 -8.64 2.08 -0.27
CA PHE A 78 -7.88 1.26 -1.20
C PHE A 78 -7.17 0.14 -0.45
N SER A 79 -6.99 -0.99 -1.12
CA SER A 79 -6.48 -2.21 -0.51
C SER A 79 -5.33 -2.81 -1.31
N LEU A 80 -4.47 -3.54 -0.60
CA LEU A 80 -3.40 -4.36 -1.15
C LEU A 80 -3.64 -5.81 -0.73
N ASN A 81 -3.67 -6.69 -1.73
CA ASN A 81 -3.53 -8.13 -1.52
C ASN A 81 -2.20 -8.59 -2.11
N LEU A 82 -1.39 -9.26 -1.31
CA LEU A 82 -0.15 -9.90 -1.74
C LEU A 82 -0.26 -11.40 -1.48
N SER A 83 -0.34 -12.19 -2.55
CA SER A 83 -0.50 -13.63 -2.47
C SER A 83 0.84 -14.36 -2.30
N SER A 84 0.77 -15.59 -1.78
CA SER A 84 1.93 -16.47 -1.61
C SER A 84 3.06 -15.76 -0.85
N VAL A 85 2.74 -15.21 0.33
CA VAL A 85 3.73 -14.46 1.11
C VAL A 85 4.85 -15.37 1.60
N THR A 86 6.05 -14.79 1.71
CA THR A 86 7.25 -15.47 2.18
C THR A 86 7.88 -14.68 3.33
N ALA A 87 8.85 -15.25 4.04
CA ALA A 87 9.60 -14.54 5.07
C ALA A 87 10.22 -13.22 4.56
N ALA A 88 10.56 -13.15 3.26
CA ALA A 88 11.09 -11.94 2.62
C ALA A 88 10.06 -10.80 2.48
N ASP A 89 8.77 -11.10 2.61
CA ASP A 89 7.70 -10.11 2.60
C ASP A 89 7.45 -9.50 4.00
N THR A 90 8.22 -9.91 5.03
CA THR A 90 8.23 -9.26 6.35
C THR A 90 8.77 -7.84 6.23
N ALA A 91 7.92 -6.86 6.56
CA ALA A 91 8.22 -5.45 6.41
C ALA A 91 7.18 -4.59 7.14
N VAL A 92 7.49 -3.31 7.31
CA VAL A 92 6.45 -2.31 7.57
C VAL A 92 5.86 -1.85 6.23
N TYR A 93 4.55 -1.91 6.10
CA TYR A 93 3.82 -1.52 4.90
C TYR A 93 3.13 -0.19 5.11
N TYR A 94 3.38 0.77 4.23
CA TYR A 94 2.84 2.11 4.26
C TYR A 94 1.89 2.32 3.09
N CYS A 95 0.79 3.00 3.35
CA CYS A 95 -0.01 3.61 2.30
C CYS A 95 0.35 5.09 2.19
N ALA A 96 0.42 5.62 0.97
CA ALA A 96 0.82 7.00 0.73
C ALA A 96 0.05 7.61 -0.44
N ARG A 97 -0.07 8.94 -0.44
CA ARG A 97 -0.63 9.70 -1.55
C ARG A 97 0.45 10.04 -2.58
N GLY A 98 0.20 9.74 -3.86
CA GLY A 98 1.01 10.16 -5.01
C GLY A 98 0.28 11.17 -5.91
N HIS A 99 1.03 12.00 -6.63
CA HIS A 99 0.49 12.98 -7.60
C HIS A 99 0.61 12.48 -9.05
N TYR A 100 -0.34 12.90 -9.90
CA TYR A 100 -0.44 12.51 -11.32
C TYR A 100 0.77 12.93 -12.20
N TRP A 101 1.65 13.82 -11.73
CA TRP A 101 2.57 14.57 -12.61
C TRP A 101 4.04 14.59 -12.19
N ASP A 102 4.42 13.99 -11.06
CA ASP A 102 5.82 14.03 -10.63
C ASP A 102 6.17 12.78 -9.84
N SER A 103 7.25 12.10 -10.27
CA SER A 103 7.88 10.98 -9.57
C SER A 103 8.78 11.45 -8.42
N SER A 104 8.67 12.72 -8.02
CA SER A 104 9.44 13.35 -6.96
C SER A 104 8.62 13.36 -5.65
N PRO A 105 9.21 12.99 -4.49
CA PRO A 105 8.53 13.13 -3.20
C PRO A 105 8.24 14.61 -2.94
N LEU A 106 6.97 14.96 -2.74
CA LEU A 106 6.56 16.35 -2.59
C LEU A 106 6.58 16.74 -1.09
N PRO A 107 6.71 18.04 -0.77
CA PRO A 107 6.71 18.53 0.62
C PRO A 107 5.43 18.25 1.43
N ASN A 108 4.39 17.68 0.81
CA ASN A 108 3.05 17.45 1.38
C ASN A 108 2.62 15.98 1.28
N ASP A 109 3.59 15.05 1.28
CA ASP A 109 3.32 13.63 1.19
C ASP A 109 2.49 13.17 2.40
N VAL A 110 1.29 12.66 2.14
CA VAL A 110 0.43 12.09 3.18
C VAL A 110 0.76 10.62 3.25
N TRP A 111 1.27 10.20 4.41
CA TRP A 111 1.61 8.81 4.71
C TRP A 111 0.70 8.29 5.82
N GLY A 112 0.33 7.02 5.72
CA GLY A 112 -0.19 6.30 6.87
C GLY A 112 0.94 5.93 7.83
N GLN A 113 0.57 5.55 9.06
CA GLN A 113 1.52 5.23 10.13
C GLN A 113 2.35 3.97 9.86
N GLY A 114 1.93 3.16 8.89
CA GLY A 114 2.53 1.87 8.60
C GLY A 114 1.91 0.72 9.41
N THR A 115 1.87 -0.46 8.80
CA THR A 115 1.47 -1.71 9.43
C THR A 115 2.64 -2.67 9.40
N MET A 116 3.09 -3.12 10.57
CA MET A 116 4.10 -4.18 10.64
C MET A 116 3.46 -5.51 10.26
N VAL A 117 4.02 -6.16 9.24
CA VAL A 117 3.62 -7.50 8.79
C VAL A 117 4.78 -8.45 9.03
N THR A 118 4.52 -9.53 9.76
CA THR A 118 5.48 -10.60 10.00
C THR A 118 5.03 -11.87 9.29
N VAL A 119 5.93 -12.48 8.52
CA VAL A 119 5.68 -13.78 7.89
C VAL A 119 6.63 -14.81 8.51
N SER A 120 6.09 -15.72 9.31
CA SER A 120 6.87 -16.73 10.03
C SER A 120 6.09 -18.04 10.16
N SER A 121 6.82 -19.15 10.21
CA SER A 121 6.28 -20.51 10.45
C SER A 121 5.88 -20.74 11.90
#